data_AF-A0A7R9ME67-F1
#
_entry.id   AF-A0A7R9ME67-F1
#
_cell.length_a   1.000
_cell.length_b   1.000
_cell.length_c   1.000
_cell.angle_alpha   90.00
_cell.angle_beta   90.00
_cell.angle_gamma   90.00
#
_symmetry.space_group_name_H-M   'P 1'
#
loop_
_entity.id
_entity.type
_entity.pdbx_description
1 polymer ?
#
loop_
_entity_poly.entity_id
_entity_poly.type
_entity_poly.pdbx_seq_one_letter_code
_entity_poly.pdbx_strand_id
1 'polypeptide(L)'
;MSESEESWVLDSLVGFLRGPVWNLTIQAFVENKSVVFDSESPEEEVREEYRLVFEDYKKLVDRLLSSHMSDLGISGPQFDDALRSADGLLASKLRRLLFEQIWAANDFRVFVRFMTQRNIELQLQALEVLVQKFGKVYDSFVPFGENGESFLNEETTVKEAIRRSLEAEGEE
;
A
#
# COMPACT_ATOMS: atom_id res chain seq x y z
N MET A 1 -7.48 36.58 10.07
CA MET A 1 -6.04 36.40 9.77
C MET A 1 -5.56 34.97 10.07
N SER A 2 -6.35 34.11 10.72
CA SER A 2 -5.99 32.72 11.09
C SER A 2 -6.20 31.67 9.99
N GLU A 3 -7.25 31.77 9.16
CA GLU A 3 -7.54 30.78 8.09
C GLU A 3 -6.39 30.61 7.09
N SER A 4 -5.67 31.70 6.79
CA SER A 4 -4.54 31.69 5.84
C SER A 4 -3.30 31.00 6.40
N GLU A 5 -3.07 31.06 7.72
CA GLU A 5 -1.92 30.42 8.37
C GLU A 5 -2.13 28.92 8.58
N GLU A 6 -3.36 28.52 8.87
CA GLU A 6 -3.71 27.10 9.07
C GLU A 6 -3.77 26.34 7.74
N SER A 7 -4.22 27.00 6.66
CA SER A 7 -4.28 26.38 5.32
C SER A 7 -2.90 26.02 4.78
N TRP A 8 -1.87 26.86 4.95
CA TRP A 8 -0.56 26.56 4.35
C TRP A 8 0.16 25.40 5.04
N VAL A 9 -0.08 25.19 6.34
CA VAL A 9 0.46 24.05 7.09
C VAL A 9 -0.08 22.74 6.50
N LEU A 10 -1.39 22.69 6.25
CA LEU A 10 -2.02 21.52 5.64
C LEU A 10 -1.62 21.33 4.18
N ASP A 11 -1.55 22.41 3.39
CA ASP A 11 -1.11 22.33 1.99
C ASP A 11 0.33 21.84 1.87
N SER A 12 1.20 22.31 2.76
CA SER A 12 2.59 21.83 2.87
C SER A 12 2.63 20.34 3.21
N LEU A 13 1.85 19.89 4.20
CA LEU A 13 1.77 18.48 4.55
C LEU A 13 1.24 17.63 3.38
N VAL A 14 0.18 18.07 2.69
CA VAL A 14 -0.32 17.39 1.48
C VAL A 14 0.77 17.29 0.41
N GLY A 15 1.56 18.35 0.23
CA GLY A 15 2.70 18.37 -0.67
C GLY A 15 3.77 17.33 -0.28
N PHE A 16 4.11 17.26 1.00
CA PHE A 16 5.08 16.31 1.53
C PHE A 16 4.66 14.85 1.35
N LEU A 17 3.41 14.53 1.66
CA LEU A 17 2.85 13.18 1.54
C LEU A 17 2.78 12.70 0.08
N ARG A 18 2.70 13.64 -0.87
CA ARG A 18 2.83 13.37 -2.31
C ARG A 18 4.27 13.40 -2.80
N GLY A 19 5.19 13.85 -1.97
CA GLY A 19 6.59 13.99 -2.29
C GLY A 19 7.31 12.65 -2.38
N PRO A 20 8.44 12.60 -3.09
CA PRO A 20 9.26 11.40 -3.22
C PRO A 20 9.86 10.98 -1.88
N VAL A 21 10.17 11.92 -0.98
CA VAL A 21 10.73 11.61 0.35
C VAL A 21 9.79 10.72 1.14
N TRP A 22 8.50 11.07 1.20
CA TRP A 22 7.50 10.23 1.84
C TRP A 22 7.31 8.90 1.10
N ASN A 23 6.98 8.98 -0.19
CA ASN A 23 6.57 7.80 -0.96
C ASN A 23 7.67 6.75 -1.07
N LEU A 24 8.90 7.16 -1.41
CA LEU A 24 10.02 6.22 -1.56
C LEU A 24 10.41 5.61 -0.22
N THR A 25 10.36 6.37 0.87
CA THR A 25 10.72 5.86 2.20
C THR A 25 9.70 4.84 2.69
N ILE A 26 8.40 5.13 2.54
CA ILE A 26 7.33 4.19 2.88
C ILE A 26 7.40 2.95 2.00
N GLN A 27 7.54 3.11 0.67
CA GLN A 27 7.67 1.98 -0.26
C GLN A 27 8.86 1.08 0.11
N ALA A 28 10.05 1.66 0.29
CA ALA A 28 11.24 0.91 0.65
C ALA A 28 11.09 0.16 1.98
N PHE A 29 10.41 0.74 2.97
CA PHE A 29 10.13 0.04 4.22
C PHE A 29 9.22 -1.15 4.00
N VAL A 30 8.07 -0.93 3.33
CA VAL A 30 7.04 -1.95 3.13
C VAL A 30 7.60 -3.09 2.28
N GLU A 31 8.31 -2.78 1.20
CA GLU A 31 8.94 -3.81 0.34
C GLU A 31 9.97 -4.66 1.08
N ASN A 32 10.82 -4.07 1.92
CA ASN A 32 11.85 -4.81 2.65
C ASN A 32 11.27 -5.64 3.81
N LYS A 33 10.15 -5.23 4.38
CA LYS A 33 9.60 -5.81 5.60
C LYS A 33 8.35 -6.67 5.35
N SER A 34 7.71 -6.58 4.19
CA SER A 34 6.48 -7.33 3.87
C SER A 34 6.71 -8.82 3.70
N VAL A 35 7.95 -9.27 3.43
CA VAL A 35 8.26 -10.67 3.14
C VAL A 35 7.80 -11.66 4.20
N VAL A 36 7.72 -11.23 5.47
CA VAL A 36 7.27 -12.09 6.59
C VAL A 36 5.74 -12.21 6.69
N PHE A 37 5.00 -11.39 5.92
CA PHE A 37 3.55 -11.27 6.02
C PHE A 37 2.82 -12.19 5.04
N ASP A 38 2.28 -13.31 5.53
CA ASP A 38 1.58 -14.31 4.72
C ASP A 38 0.06 -14.20 4.82
N SER A 39 -0.65 -14.56 3.74
CA SER A 39 -2.12 -14.60 3.67
C SER A 39 -2.73 -15.84 4.33
N GLU A 40 -1.96 -16.92 4.50
CA GLU A 40 -2.43 -18.21 5.02
C GLU A 40 -2.24 -18.36 6.53
N SER A 41 -1.60 -17.39 7.19
CA SER A 41 -1.34 -17.48 8.62
C SER A 41 -2.59 -17.12 9.42
N PRO A 42 -3.14 -18.03 10.26
CA PRO A 42 -4.34 -17.77 11.03
C PRO A 42 -4.16 -16.60 12.01
N GLU A 43 -5.21 -15.79 12.14
CA GLU A 43 -5.25 -14.47 12.80
C GLU A 43 -4.89 -14.47 14.30
N GLU A 44 -4.87 -15.64 14.96
CA GLU A 44 -4.69 -15.76 16.41
C GLU A 44 -3.22 -15.87 16.85
N GLU A 45 -2.32 -16.28 15.96
CA GLU A 45 -0.87 -16.18 16.18
C GLU A 45 -0.36 -14.89 15.53
N VAL A 46 -0.67 -13.75 16.14
CA VAL A 46 0.02 -12.49 15.85
C VAL A 46 1.50 -12.72 16.17
N ARG A 47 2.26 -13.15 15.16
CA ARG A 47 3.70 -13.39 15.25
C ARG A 47 4.34 -12.15 15.87
N GLU A 48 5.17 -12.34 16.89
CA GLU A 48 5.89 -11.25 17.56
C GLU A 48 6.62 -10.37 16.52
N GLU A 49 7.10 -10.99 15.45
CA GLU A 49 7.70 -10.34 14.29
C GLU A 49 6.78 -9.27 13.65
N TYR A 50 5.47 -9.52 13.51
CA TYR A 50 4.56 -8.52 12.92
C TYR A 50 4.44 -7.29 13.81
N ARG A 51 4.42 -7.49 15.13
CA ARG A 51 4.36 -6.39 16.10
C ARG A 51 5.64 -5.57 16.09
N LEU A 52 6.80 -6.23 16.00
CA LEU A 52 8.08 -5.54 15.89
C LEU A 52 8.13 -4.66 14.64
N VAL A 53 7.70 -5.20 13.49
CA VAL A 53 7.65 -4.43 12.24
C VAL A 53 6.61 -3.29 12.32
N PHE A 54 5.47 -3.51 12.96
CA PHE A 54 4.45 -2.46 13.17
C PHE A 54 4.97 -1.30 14.02
N GLU A 55 5.67 -1.59 15.11
CA GLU A 55 6.28 -0.55 15.95
C GLU A 55 7.39 0.21 15.22
N ASP A 56 8.17 -0.47 14.36
CA ASP A 56 9.13 0.21 13.49
C ASP A 56 8.46 1.08 12.43
N TYR A 57 7.32 0.66 11.89
CA TYR A 57 6.53 1.44 10.94
C TYR A 57 5.98 2.72 11.57
N LYS A 58 5.43 2.63 12.80
CA LYS A 58 4.98 3.79 13.57
C LYS A 58 6.09 4.81 13.78
N LYS A 59 7.25 4.34 14.26
CA LYS A 59 8.43 5.20 14.45
C LYS A 59 8.91 5.83 13.15
N LEU A 60 8.78 5.13 12.03
CA LEU A 60 9.13 5.67 10.72
C LEU A 60 8.20 6.81 10.33
N VAL A 61 6.88 6.59 10.40
CA VAL A 61 5.86 7.60 10.09
C VAL A 61 6.02 8.83 10.97
N ASP A 62 6.16 8.62 12.29
CA ASP A 62 6.36 9.71 13.26
C ASP A 62 7.62 10.51 12.95
N ARG A 63 8.72 9.85 12.60
CA ARG A 63 9.98 10.53 12.24
C ARG A 63 9.85 11.35 10.95
N LEU A 64 9.19 10.81 9.92
CA LEU A 64 9.00 11.51 8.65
C LEU A 64 8.15 12.78 8.84
N LEU A 65 7.03 12.65 9.57
CA LEU A 65 6.16 13.78 9.87
C LEU A 65 6.86 14.81 10.75
N SER A 66 7.55 14.37 11.81
CA SER A 66 8.28 15.25 12.72
C SER A 66 9.43 15.98 12.02
N SER A 67 10.16 15.31 11.13
CA SER A 67 11.22 15.93 10.32
C SER A 67 10.65 17.03 9.45
N HIS A 68 9.58 16.75 8.69
CA HIS A 68 8.96 17.74 7.81
C HIS A 68 8.44 18.96 8.59
N MET A 69 7.79 18.74 9.74
CA MET A 69 7.30 19.82 10.58
C MET A 69 8.45 20.66 11.15
N SER A 70 9.51 19.99 11.63
CA SER A 70 10.70 20.67 12.17
C SER A 70 11.43 21.49 11.10
N ASP A 71 11.56 20.99 9.88
CA ASP A 71 12.23 21.68 8.77
C ASP A 71 11.51 22.97 8.37
N LEU A 72 10.20 23.04 8.60
CA LEU A 72 9.36 24.22 8.34
C LEU A 72 9.13 25.11 9.57
N GLY A 73 9.67 24.73 10.73
CA GLY A 73 9.44 25.43 11.99
C GLY A 73 7.98 25.37 12.46
N ILE A 74 7.21 24.38 12.03
CA ILE A 74 5.81 24.17 12.44
C ILE A 74 5.84 23.53 13.83
N SER A 75 5.19 24.19 14.79
CA SER A 75 5.07 23.65 16.16
C SER A 75 3.95 22.60 16.26
N GLY A 76 4.08 21.64 17.19
CA GLY A 76 3.03 20.65 17.46
C GLY A 76 1.64 21.26 17.71
N PRO A 77 1.50 22.30 18.56
CA PRO A 77 0.22 22.99 18.78
C PRO A 77 -0.33 23.64 17.51
N GLN A 78 0.53 24.28 16.70
CA GLN A 78 0.11 24.87 15.42
C GLN A 78 -0.40 23.82 14.43
N PHE A 79 0.24 22.65 14.42
CA PHE A 79 -0.23 21.52 13.61
C PHE A 79 -1.58 20.99 14.09
N ASP A 80 -1.74 20.81 15.40
CA ASP A 80 -3.00 20.37 16.01
C ASP A 80 -4.14 21.35 15.73
N ASP A 81 -3.87 22.65 15.83
CA ASP A 81 -4.83 23.71 15.53
C ASP A 81 -5.21 23.72 14.04
N ALA A 82 -4.22 23.61 13.15
CA ALA A 82 -4.47 23.49 11.70
C ALA A 82 -5.28 22.24 11.35
N LEU A 83 -5.05 21.11 12.05
CA LEU A 83 -5.82 19.89 11.84
C LEU A 83 -7.27 20.04 12.33
N ARG A 84 -7.49 20.77 13.43
CA ARG A 84 -8.83 21.05 13.98
C ARG A 84 -9.62 22.05 13.13
N SER A 85 -8.94 23.01 12.51
CA SER A 85 -9.56 24.02 11.66
C SER A 85 -9.70 23.60 10.19
N ALA A 86 -9.12 22.46 9.82
CA ALA A 86 -9.22 21.88 8.48
C ALA A 86 -10.69 21.76 8.03
N ASP A 87 -11.07 22.54 7.02
CA ASP A 87 -12.39 22.46 6.41
C ASP A 87 -12.63 21.07 5.77
N GLY A 88 -13.90 20.66 5.68
CA GLY A 88 -14.31 19.31 5.30
C GLY A 88 -13.72 18.82 3.97
N LEU A 89 -13.42 19.73 3.04
CA LEU A 89 -12.76 19.44 1.76
C LEU A 89 -11.25 19.16 1.90
N LEU A 90 -10.51 19.91 2.72
CA LEU A 90 -9.09 19.65 2.98
C LEU A 90 -8.92 18.40 3.83
N ALA A 91 -9.75 18.25 4.86
CA ALA A 91 -9.81 17.02 5.64
C ALA A 91 -10.22 15.82 4.77
N SER A 92 -11.11 16.00 3.77
CA SER A 92 -11.43 14.97 2.76
C SER A 92 -10.25 14.62 1.86
N LYS A 93 -9.52 15.61 1.35
CA LYS A 93 -8.33 15.39 0.51
C LYS A 93 -7.20 14.70 1.27
N LEU A 94 -6.92 15.15 2.49
CA LEU A 94 -5.99 14.50 3.41
C LEU A 94 -6.47 13.07 3.66
N ARG A 95 -7.69 12.85 4.15
CA ARG A 95 -8.24 11.49 4.34
C ARG A 95 -8.07 10.61 3.11
N ARG A 96 -8.42 11.07 1.91
CA ARG A 96 -8.30 10.30 0.65
C ARG A 96 -6.86 9.93 0.30
N LEU A 97 -5.91 10.84 0.49
CA LEU A 97 -4.49 10.57 0.23
C LEU A 97 -3.86 9.69 1.31
N LEU A 98 -4.43 9.69 2.51
CA LEU A 98 -3.85 9.14 3.73
C LEU A 98 -4.47 7.83 4.21
N PHE A 99 -5.54 7.39 3.56
CA PHE A 99 -6.46 6.40 4.12
C PHE A 99 -5.81 5.06 4.47
N GLU A 100 -4.74 4.66 3.78
CA GLU A 100 -4.10 3.39 4.06
C GLU A 100 -2.76 3.54 4.78
N GLN A 101 -1.84 4.37 4.28
CA GLN A 101 -0.48 4.47 4.86
C GLN A 101 -0.45 5.07 6.27
N ILE A 102 -1.19 6.16 6.52
CA ILE A 102 -1.25 6.76 7.87
C ILE A 102 -2.20 5.98 8.76
N TRP A 103 -3.28 5.43 8.23
CA TRP A 103 -4.17 4.59 9.02
C TRP A 103 -3.47 3.32 9.50
N ALA A 104 -2.63 2.72 8.65
CA ALA A 104 -1.76 1.61 9.00
C ALA A 104 -0.71 1.95 10.07
N ALA A 105 -0.49 3.21 10.44
CA ALA A 105 0.32 3.54 11.61
C ALA A 105 -0.49 3.47 12.92
N ASN A 106 -1.81 3.60 12.84
CA ASN A 106 -2.70 3.65 14.00
C ASN A 106 -3.45 2.34 14.25
N ASP A 107 -3.62 1.52 13.22
CA ASP A 107 -4.40 0.27 13.28
C ASP A 107 -3.55 -0.92 12.82
N PHE A 108 -3.28 -1.83 13.76
CA PHE A 108 -2.48 -3.02 13.50
C PHE A 108 -3.11 -3.96 12.46
N ARG A 109 -4.44 -4.07 12.41
CA ARG A 109 -5.12 -4.95 11.44
C ARG A 109 -4.99 -4.39 10.03
N VAL A 110 -5.15 -3.07 9.88
CA VAL A 110 -4.95 -2.42 8.59
C VAL A 110 -3.49 -2.51 8.17
N PHE A 111 -2.55 -2.36 9.11
CA PHE A 111 -1.13 -2.56 8.85
C PHE A 111 -0.82 -3.97 8.33
N VAL A 112 -1.31 -5.02 8.99
CA VAL A 112 -1.09 -6.40 8.55
C VAL A 112 -1.62 -6.59 7.13
N ARG A 113 -2.85 -6.14 6.84
CA ARG A 113 -3.41 -6.20 5.48
C ARG A 113 -2.54 -5.46 4.46
N PHE A 114 -2.07 -4.27 4.80
CA PHE A 114 -1.22 -3.45 3.95
C PHE A 114 0.12 -4.15 3.63
N MET A 115 0.75 -4.77 4.63
CA MET A 115 1.99 -5.50 4.47
C MET A 115 1.80 -6.82 3.70
N THR A 116 0.74 -7.58 4.00
CA THR A 116 0.39 -8.81 3.27
C THR A 116 0.13 -8.52 1.80
N GLN A 117 -0.62 -7.45 1.50
CA GLN A 117 -0.88 -7.03 0.12
C GLN A 117 0.42 -6.73 -0.64
N ARG A 118 1.36 -5.99 -0.03
CA ARG A 118 2.67 -5.74 -0.65
C ARG A 118 3.47 -7.03 -0.85
N ASN A 119 3.42 -7.97 0.08
CA ASN A 119 4.11 -9.25 -0.07
C ASN A 119 3.59 -10.02 -1.30
N ILE A 120 2.27 -10.09 -1.45
CA ILE A 120 1.62 -10.73 -2.60
C ILE A 120 2.06 -10.04 -3.91
N GLU A 121 2.06 -8.71 -3.96
CA GLU A 121 2.53 -7.95 -5.13
C GLU A 121 3.98 -8.29 -5.49
N LEU A 122 4.88 -8.35 -4.51
CA LEU A 122 6.28 -8.71 -4.74
C LEU A 122 6.44 -10.16 -5.22
N GLN A 123 5.67 -11.09 -4.67
CA GLN A 123 5.67 -12.48 -5.09
C GLN A 123 5.19 -12.63 -6.54
N LEU A 124 4.14 -11.90 -6.93
CA LEU A 124 3.64 -11.87 -8.31
C LEU A 124 4.68 -11.27 -9.27
N GLN A 125 5.34 -10.18 -8.90
CA GLN A 125 6.43 -9.60 -9.70
C GLN A 125 7.60 -10.57 -9.87
N ALA A 126 8.00 -11.26 -8.80
CA ALA A 126 9.05 -12.26 -8.86
C ALA A 126 8.67 -13.42 -9.80
N LEU A 127 7.42 -13.87 -9.75
CA LEU A 127 6.89 -14.90 -10.63
C LEU A 127 6.92 -14.45 -12.10
N GLU A 128 6.47 -13.24 -12.39
CA GLU A 128 6.51 -12.67 -13.74
C GLU A 128 7.95 -12.66 -14.30
N VAL A 129 8.92 -12.22 -13.50
CA VAL A 129 10.35 -12.22 -13.89
C VAL A 129 10.85 -13.64 -14.17
N LEU A 130 10.44 -14.63 -13.39
CA LEU A 130 10.82 -16.04 -13.62
C LEU A 130 10.21 -16.59 -14.90
N VAL A 131 8.94 -16.32 -15.15
CA VAL A 131 8.23 -16.71 -16.38
C VAL A 131 8.90 -16.09 -17.61
N GLN A 132 9.17 -14.78 -17.60
CA GLN A 132 9.82 -14.09 -18.71
C GLN A 132 11.23 -14.63 -19.01
N LYS A 133 12.00 -15.01 -17.98
CA LYS A 133 13.37 -15.51 -18.15
C LYS A 133 13.46 -16.96 -18.60
N PHE A 134 12.55 -17.81 -18.10
CA PHE A 134 12.67 -19.26 -18.28
C PHE A 134 11.58 -19.89 -19.14
N GLY A 135 10.53 -19.14 -19.49
CA GLY A 135 9.42 -19.61 -20.34
C GLY A 135 8.62 -20.76 -19.72
N LYS A 136 8.66 -20.92 -18.39
CA LYS A 136 8.02 -22.03 -17.66
C LYS A 136 7.35 -21.51 -16.38
N VAL A 137 6.14 -21.98 -16.12
CA VAL A 137 5.47 -21.90 -14.80
C VAL A 137 5.74 -23.20 -14.07
N TYR A 138 6.08 -23.13 -12.77
CA TYR A 138 6.26 -24.33 -11.95
C TYR A 138 4.91 -25.02 -11.71
N ASP A 139 4.89 -26.36 -11.73
CA ASP A 139 3.67 -27.16 -11.59
C ASP A 139 2.85 -26.83 -10.34
N SER A 140 3.49 -26.34 -9.27
CA SER A 140 2.84 -25.87 -8.05
C SER A 140 1.89 -24.68 -8.25
N PHE A 141 2.00 -23.95 -9.36
CA PHE A 141 1.16 -22.80 -9.71
C PHE A 141 0.18 -23.09 -10.84
N VAL A 142 0.23 -24.29 -11.41
CA VAL A 142 -0.72 -24.71 -12.44
C VAL A 142 -1.95 -25.28 -11.73
N PRO A 143 -3.16 -24.75 -11.97
CA PRO A 143 -4.38 -25.33 -11.41
C PRO A 143 -4.43 -26.83 -11.67
N PHE A 144 -4.87 -27.60 -10.67
CA PHE A 144 -4.96 -29.05 -10.80
C PHE A 144 -5.77 -29.44 -12.04
N GLY A 145 -5.10 -30.09 -13.00
CA GLY A 145 -5.70 -30.52 -14.26
C GLY A 145 -5.34 -29.68 -15.49
N GLU A 146 -4.61 -28.57 -15.33
CA GLU A 146 -4.08 -27.79 -16.45
C GLU A 146 -2.58 -28.07 -16.70
N ASN A 147 -2.10 -27.74 -17.89
CA ASN A 147 -0.70 -27.81 -18.29
C ASN A 147 -0.07 -26.41 -18.27
N GLY A 148 1.15 -26.30 -17.70
CA GLY A 148 1.85 -25.01 -17.54
C GLY A 148 2.13 -24.27 -18.86
N GLU A 149 2.19 -24.99 -19.98
CA GLU A 149 2.31 -24.40 -21.33
C GLU A 149 1.00 -23.74 -21.82
N SER A 150 -0.17 -24.24 -21.43
CA SER A 150 -1.48 -23.64 -21.77
C SER A 150 -1.78 -22.40 -20.94
N PHE A 151 -1.35 -22.38 -19.68
CA PHE A 151 -1.55 -21.27 -18.75
C PHE A 151 -0.80 -20.00 -19.17
N LEU A 152 0.40 -20.16 -19.76
CA LEU A 152 1.24 -19.06 -20.24
C LEU A 152 0.93 -18.60 -21.66
N ASN A 153 0.07 -19.30 -22.40
CA ASN A 153 -0.17 -18.97 -23.79
C ASN A 153 -1.02 -17.69 -23.86
N GLU A 154 -0.46 -16.58 -24.37
CA GLU A 154 -1.22 -15.34 -24.59
C GLU A 154 -2.49 -15.58 -25.42
N GLU A 155 -2.46 -16.59 -26.31
CA GLU A 155 -3.62 -17.01 -27.10
C GLU A 155 -4.78 -17.55 -26.23
N THR A 156 -4.49 -18.26 -25.13
CA THR A 156 -5.54 -18.75 -24.21
C THR A 156 -6.08 -17.61 -23.35
N THR A 157 -5.23 -16.68 -22.91
CA THR A 157 -5.67 -15.49 -22.17
C THR A 157 -6.57 -14.60 -23.02
N VAL A 158 -6.20 -14.36 -24.28
CA VAL A 158 -7.00 -13.60 -25.26
C VAL A 158 -8.30 -14.34 -25.58
N LYS A 159 -8.26 -15.65 -25.79
CA LYS A 159 -9.47 -16.47 -26.04
C LYS A 159 -10.43 -16.45 -24.84
N GLU A 160 -9.90 -16.54 -23.62
CA GLU A 160 -10.70 -16.51 -22.40
C GLU A 160 -11.31 -15.13 -22.13
N ALA A 161 -10.56 -14.04 -22.40
CA ALA A 161 -11.09 -12.69 -22.34
C ALA A 161 -12.22 -12.46 -23.35
N ILE A 162 -12.04 -12.94 -24.59
CA ILE A 162 -13.09 -12.89 -25.64
C ILE A 162 -14.32 -13.70 -25.21
N ARG A 163 -14.12 -14.92 -24.66
CA ARG A 163 -15.21 -15.77 -24.18
C ARG A 163 -16.05 -15.07 -23.11
N ARG A 164 -15.41 -14.45 -22.11
CA ARG A 164 -16.12 -13.73 -21.03
C ARG A 164 -16.87 -12.50 -21.53
N SER A 165 -16.35 -11.78 -22.52
CA SER A 165 -17.08 -10.68 -23.15
C SER A 165 -18.32 -11.16 -23.90
N LEU A 166 -18.24 -12.29 -24.61
CA LEU A 166 -19.41 -12.89 -25.28
C LEU A 166 -20.46 -13.42 -24.29
N GLU A 167 -20.03 -13.98 -23.16
CA GLU A 167 -20.95 -14.46 -22.12
C GLU A 167 -21.67 -13.30 -21.40
N ALA A 168 -20.98 -12.18 -21.18
CA ALA A 168 -21.56 -10.98 -20.60
C ALA A 168 -22.56 -10.27 -21.53
N GLU A 169 -22.38 -10.37 -22.86
CA GLU A 169 -23.32 -9.84 -23.86
C GLU A 169 -24.55 -10.76 -24.07
N GLY A 170 -24.51 -12.01 -23.62
CA GLY A 170 -25.62 -12.97 -23.75
C GLY A 170 -26.61 -12.97 -22.59
N GLU A 171 -26.35 -12.22 -21.52
CA GLU A 171 -27.20 -12.11 -20.32
C GLU A 171 -28.03 -10.80 -20.25
N GLU A 172 -27.99 -9.95 -21.29
CA GLU A 172 -28.94 -8.83 -21.52
C GLU A 172 -30.10 -9.22 -22.46
#